data_AF-A0A091T6P4-F1
#
_entry.id   AF-A0A091T6P4-F1
#
_cell.length_a   1.000
_cell.length_b   1.000
_cell.length_c   1.000
_cell.angle_alpha   90.00
_cell.angle_beta   90.00
_cell.angle_gamma   90.00
#
_symmetry.space_group_name_H-M   'P 1'
#
loop_
_entity.id
_entity.type
_entity.pdbx_description
1 polymer ?
#
loop_
_entity_poly.entity_id
_entity_poly.type
_entity_poly.pdbx_seq_one_letter_code
_entity_poly.pdbx_strand_id
1 'polypeptide(L)'
;SEGGKTAVVFSLKNEVGGLVKALRLFQEKHVSMVHIESRKSKRRSSEVEIFVDCDCSKKEFNELIQLLKFQTNIVSLNPPENIWTDEEGKAAFISLDLECVPWFPRKISELDKCSQRVLMYGSELDADHPGFKDNVYRQRRKYFVDVAMSYKYGQPIPRVEYTAEEIKTWGVVFRELSKLYPTHACREYLKNFPLLTKYCGYREDNVPQLEDVSIFLKERSGFTVRPVAGYLSPRDFLAGLAYRVFHCTQYIRHGSDPLYTPEPDTCHELLGHVPLLADPKFAQFSQEIGLASLGASDEDVQKLAT
;
A
#
# COMPACT_ATOMS: atom_id res chain seq x y z
N SER A 1 21.90 -19.44 -7.98
CA SER A 1 20.74 -19.67 -8.85
C SER A 1 19.70 -18.64 -8.49
N GLU A 2 19.27 -17.84 -9.46
CA GLU A 2 18.26 -16.78 -9.25
C GLU A 2 16.87 -17.41 -9.16
N GLY A 3 16.52 -17.90 -7.97
CA GLY A 3 15.13 -18.24 -7.63
C GLY A 3 14.37 -16.95 -7.35
N GLY A 4 13.17 -16.83 -7.91
CA GLY A 4 12.30 -15.68 -7.69
C GLY A 4 10.91 -16.14 -7.28
N LYS A 5 10.29 -15.38 -6.35
CA LYS A 5 8.90 -15.63 -5.96
C LYS A 5 7.97 -15.24 -7.09
N THR A 6 7.17 -16.19 -7.56
CA THR A 6 6.19 -16.02 -8.61
C THR A 6 4.81 -16.44 -8.16
N ALA A 7 3.79 -16.03 -8.90
CA ALA A 7 2.45 -16.55 -8.71
C ALA A 7 1.75 -16.79 -10.04
N VAL A 8 0.91 -17.82 -10.06
CA VAL A 8 0.02 -18.13 -11.19
C VAL A 8 -1.41 -18.27 -10.70
N VAL A 9 -2.35 -17.71 -11.48
CA VAL A 9 -3.79 -17.95 -11.35
C VAL A 9 -4.25 -18.67 -12.59
N PHE A 10 -4.92 -19.79 -12.39
CA PHE A 10 -5.57 -20.51 -13.45
C PHE A 10 -6.95 -20.97 -12.99
N SER A 11 -7.90 -21.05 -13.91
CA SER A 11 -9.21 -21.62 -13.66
C SER A 11 -9.28 -23.05 -14.18
N LEU A 12 -9.98 -23.87 -13.41
CA LEU A 12 -10.28 -25.27 -13.71
C LEU A 12 -11.78 -25.46 -13.68
N LYS A 13 -12.30 -26.36 -14.51
CA LYS A 13 -13.65 -26.90 -14.30
C LYS A 13 -13.71 -27.63 -12.97
N ASN A 14 -14.84 -27.50 -12.28
CA ASN A 14 -15.08 -28.19 -11.01
C ASN A 14 -15.36 -29.69 -11.24
N GLU A 15 -14.33 -30.44 -11.59
CA GLU A 15 -14.36 -31.87 -11.87
C GLU A 15 -13.41 -32.62 -10.93
N VAL A 16 -13.81 -33.83 -10.52
CA VAL A 16 -13.01 -34.67 -9.62
C VAL A 16 -11.65 -34.97 -10.26
N GLY A 17 -10.57 -34.64 -9.53
CA GLY A 17 -9.20 -34.87 -9.97
C GLY A 17 -8.62 -33.78 -10.89
N GLY A 18 -9.39 -32.76 -11.30
CA GLY A 18 -8.88 -31.65 -12.13
C GLY A 18 -7.73 -30.89 -11.46
N LEU A 19 -7.89 -30.55 -10.17
CA LEU A 19 -6.83 -29.92 -9.38
C LEU A 19 -5.60 -30.81 -9.24
N VAL A 20 -5.78 -32.10 -8.97
CA VAL A 20 -4.67 -33.05 -8.82
C VAL A 20 -3.85 -33.15 -10.10
N LYS A 21 -4.49 -33.17 -11.27
CA LYS A 21 -3.80 -33.16 -12.57
C LYS A 21 -2.97 -31.90 -12.75
N ALA A 22 -3.53 -30.73 -12.43
CA ALA A 22 -2.80 -29.46 -12.52
C ALA A 22 -1.58 -29.41 -11.58
N LEU A 23 -1.72 -29.86 -10.33
CA LEU A 23 -0.63 -29.84 -9.35
C LEU A 23 0.50 -30.85 -9.65
N ARG A 24 0.21 -31.94 -10.37
CA ARG A 24 1.26 -32.85 -10.86
C ARG A 24 2.25 -32.15 -11.78
N LEU A 25 1.79 -31.17 -12.58
CA LEU A 25 2.68 -30.41 -13.47
C LEU A 25 3.71 -29.60 -12.66
N PHE A 26 3.34 -29.06 -11.50
CA PHE A 26 4.28 -28.37 -10.61
C PHE A 26 5.35 -29.33 -10.08
N GLN A 27 4.94 -30.54 -9.69
CA GLN A 27 5.87 -31.58 -9.25
C GLN A 27 6.81 -32.04 -10.38
N GLU A 28 6.28 -32.28 -11.57
CA GLU A 28 7.05 -32.70 -12.76
C GLU A 28 8.08 -31.65 -13.20
N LYS A 29 7.78 -30.36 -12.98
CA LYS A 29 8.65 -29.23 -13.32
C LYS A 29 9.50 -28.73 -12.16
N HIS A 30 9.53 -29.46 -11.05
CA HIS A 30 10.31 -29.11 -9.86
C HIS A 30 10.01 -27.69 -9.33
N VAL A 31 8.79 -27.19 -9.56
CA VAL A 31 8.35 -25.88 -9.07
C VAL A 31 7.89 -26.03 -7.62
N SER A 32 8.58 -25.34 -6.70
CA SER A 32 8.22 -25.37 -5.28
C SER A 32 6.99 -24.52 -5.03
N MET A 33 5.93 -25.11 -4.50
CA MET A 33 4.71 -24.39 -4.12
C MET A 33 4.82 -23.89 -2.68
N VAL A 34 4.79 -22.58 -2.49
CA VAL A 34 4.88 -21.94 -1.17
C VAL A 34 3.49 -21.80 -0.55
N HIS A 35 2.50 -21.46 -1.36
CA HIS A 35 1.11 -21.32 -0.91
C HIS A 35 0.16 -21.69 -2.05
N ILE A 36 -0.93 -22.38 -1.70
CA ILE A 36 -2.02 -22.73 -2.63
C ILE A 36 -3.36 -22.34 -2.03
N GLU A 37 -4.20 -21.72 -2.84
CA GLU A 37 -5.55 -21.33 -2.47
C GLU A 37 -6.52 -21.62 -3.61
N SER A 38 -7.66 -22.23 -3.28
CA SER A 38 -8.76 -22.43 -4.22
C SER A 38 -9.96 -21.56 -3.84
N ARG A 39 -10.57 -20.91 -4.82
CA ARG A 39 -11.80 -20.11 -4.66
C ARG A 39 -12.79 -20.42 -5.77
N LYS A 40 -14.09 -20.36 -5.46
CA LYS A 40 -15.14 -20.44 -6.50
C LYS A 40 -14.96 -19.25 -7.45
N SER A 41 -14.95 -19.50 -8.76
CA SER A 41 -14.81 -18.41 -9.72
C SER A 41 -16.00 -17.46 -9.63
N LYS A 42 -15.71 -16.15 -9.66
CA LYS A 42 -16.76 -15.11 -9.78
C LYS A 42 -17.22 -14.94 -11.23
N ARG A 43 -16.43 -15.41 -12.21
CA ARG A 43 -16.73 -15.29 -13.64
C ARG A 43 -17.65 -16.42 -14.12
N ARG A 44 -17.41 -17.65 -13.66
CA ARG A 44 -18.15 -18.85 -14.07
C ARG A 44 -18.46 -19.74 -12.88
N SER A 45 -19.74 -20.04 -12.66
CA SER A 45 -20.18 -20.84 -11.51
C SER A 45 -19.69 -22.30 -11.53
N SER A 46 -19.32 -22.82 -12.70
CA SER A 46 -18.79 -24.17 -12.92
C SER A 46 -17.27 -24.28 -12.78
N GLU A 47 -16.57 -23.17 -12.50
CA GLU A 47 -15.12 -23.12 -12.41
C GLU A 47 -14.63 -22.79 -10.99
N VAL A 48 -13.43 -23.26 -10.70
CA VAL A 48 -12.65 -22.93 -9.51
C VAL A 48 -11.39 -22.23 -9.97
N GLU A 49 -11.10 -21.08 -9.36
CA GLU A 49 -9.85 -20.36 -9.55
C GLU A 49 -8.84 -20.84 -8.52
N ILE A 50 -7.66 -21.23 -9.00
CA ILE A 50 -6.55 -21.71 -8.20
C ILE A 50 -5.45 -20.65 -8.26
N PHE A 51 -5.04 -20.19 -7.09
CA PHE A 51 -3.89 -19.34 -6.88
C PHE A 51 -2.75 -20.18 -6.32
N VAL A 52 -1.58 -20.06 -6.92
CA VAL A 52 -0.36 -20.73 -6.44
C VAL A 52 0.77 -19.71 -6.36
N ASP A 53 1.26 -19.44 -5.16
CA ASP A 53 2.57 -18.81 -4.95
C ASP A 53 3.64 -19.89 -5.08
N CYS A 54 4.65 -19.64 -5.89
CA CYS A 54 5.72 -20.58 -6.19
C CYS A 54 7.10 -19.91 -6.11
N ASP A 55 8.10 -20.74 -5.87
CA ASP A 55 9.52 -20.38 -5.88
C ASP A 55 10.23 -21.30 -6.88
N CYS A 56 10.76 -20.71 -7.95
CA CYS A 56 11.36 -21.42 -9.06
C CYS A 56 12.21 -20.51 -9.95
N SER A 57 12.97 -21.12 -10.87
CA SER A 57 13.72 -20.42 -11.91
C SER A 57 12.84 -20.03 -13.10
N LYS A 58 13.35 -19.11 -13.94
CA LYS A 58 12.66 -18.64 -15.17
C LYS A 58 12.25 -19.79 -16.08
N LYS A 59 13.18 -20.73 -16.24
CA LYS A 59 13.03 -21.87 -17.15
C LYS A 59 11.92 -22.79 -16.67
N GLU A 60 11.94 -23.17 -15.39
CA GLU A 60 10.94 -24.05 -14.78
C GLU A 60 9.54 -23.43 -14.82
N PHE A 61 9.43 -22.14 -14.50
CA PHE A 61 8.16 -21.42 -14.57
C PHE A 61 7.61 -21.39 -15.99
N ASN A 62 8.44 -21.06 -16.99
CA ASN A 62 8.01 -21.01 -18.38
C ASN A 62 7.54 -22.37 -18.90
N GLU A 63 8.26 -23.44 -18.59
CA GLU A 63 7.87 -24.80 -18.95
C GLU A 63 6.55 -25.21 -18.27
N LEU A 64 6.36 -24.86 -17.00
CA LEU A 64 5.11 -25.08 -16.28
C LEU A 64 3.94 -24.36 -16.95
N ILE A 65 4.10 -23.08 -17.28
CA ILE A 65 3.05 -22.27 -17.92
C ILE A 65 2.66 -22.83 -19.29
N GLN A 66 3.62 -23.31 -20.08
CA GLN A 66 3.31 -23.95 -21.36
C GLN A 66 2.43 -25.20 -21.17
N LEU A 67 2.74 -26.03 -20.19
CA LEU A 67 1.94 -27.24 -19.91
C LEU A 67 0.57 -26.91 -19.32
N LEU A 68 0.49 -25.94 -18.40
CA LEU A 68 -0.77 -25.53 -17.78
C LEU A 68 -1.79 -25.00 -18.79
N LYS A 69 -1.36 -24.34 -19.86
CA LYS A 69 -2.27 -23.83 -20.91
C LYS A 69 -3.05 -24.93 -21.64
N PHE A 70 -2.44 -26.10 -21.81
CA PHE A 70 -3.12 -27.20 -22.50
C PHE A 70 -4.24 -27.81 -21.65
N GLN A 71 -4.20 -27.60 -20.33
CA GLN A 71 -5.13 -28.24 -19.40
C GLN A 71 -6.05 -27.24 -18.69
N THR A 72 -5.70 -25.95 -18.66
CA THR A 72 -6.32 -24.94 -17.79
C THR A 72 -6.43 -23.61 -18.52
N ASN A 73 -7.38 -22.78 -18.09
CA ASN A 73 -7.44 -21.39 -18.54
C ASN A 73 -6.60 -20.54 -17.60
N ILE A 74 -5.47 -20.01 -18.09
CA ILE A 74 -4.65 -19.11 -17.30
C ILE A 74 -5.37 -17.76 -17.17
N VAL A 75 -5.60 -17.34 -15.93
CA VAL A 75 -6.32 -16.10 -15.60
C VAL A 75 -5.35 -14.95 -15.39
N SER A 76 -4.19 -15.20 -14.79
CA SER A 76 -3.14 -14.20 -14.53
C SER A 76 -1.80 -14.85 -14.19
N LEU A 77 -0.70 -14.20 -14.56
CA LEU A 77 0.68 -14.59 -14.24
C LEU A 77 1.38 -13.40 -13.57
N ASN A 78 2.09 -13.64 -12.46
CA ASN A 78 2.94 -12.67 -11.77
C ASN A 78 4.35 -13.27 -11.60
N PRO A 79 5.28 -13.10 -12.56
CA PRO A 79 6.69 -13.44 -12.35
C PRO A 79 7.36 -12.45 -11.38
N PRO A 80 8.60 -12.71 -10.92
CA PRO A 80 9.28 -11.83 -9.97
C PRO A 80 9.75 -10.58 -10.72
N GLU A 81 9.42 -9.40 -10.19
CA GLU A 81 9.93 -8.13 -10.70
C GLU A 81 11.47 -8.13 -10.61
N ASN A 82 12.12 -7.77 -11.74
CA ASN A 82 13.55 -7.48 -11.92
C ASN A 82 14.53 -8.61 -12.32
N ILE A 83 14.10 -9.85 -12.57
CA ILE A 83 15.05 -10.91 -13.00
C ILE A 83 14.80 -11.33 -14.47
N TRP A 84 13.57 -11.24 -14.96
CA TRP A 84 13.17 -11.92 -16.21
C TRP A 84 12.78 -10.97 -17.37
N THR A 85 13.08 -9.69 -17.25
CA THR A 85 12.95 -8.67 -18.32
C THR A 85 14.20 -8.68 -19.22
N ASP A 86 14.03 -8.39 -20.52
CA ASP A 86 15.15 -8.11 -21.43
C ASP A 86 15.67 -6.66 -21.26
N GLU A 87 16.73 -6.29 -22.01
CA GLU A 87 17.35 -4.94 -21.97
C GLU A 87 16.39 -3.80 -22.35
N GLU A 88 15.20 -4.11 -22.88
CA GLU A 88 14.13 -3.16 -23.23
C GLU A 88 12.98 -3.13 -22.21
N GLY A 89 13.09 -3.87 -21.10
CA GLY A 89 12.06 -3.95 -20.06
C GLY A 89 10.85 -4.81 -20.44
N LYS A 90 10.89 -5.55 -21.55
CA LYS A 90 9.84 -6.49 -21.92
C LYS A 90 10.10 -7.84 -21.24
N ALA A 91 9.05 -8.44 -20.71
CA ALA A 91 9.15 -9.80 -20.21
C ALA A 91 9.46 -10.73 -21.40
N ALA A 92 10.69 -11.24 -21.47
CA ALA A 92 11.10 -12.17 -22.52
C ALA A 92 10.40 -13.53 -22.33
N PHE A 93 9.12 -13.57 -22.70
CA PHE A 93 8.31 -14.76 -22.90
C PHE A 93 8.29 -15.08 -24.39
N ILE A 94 8.39 -16.37 -24.70
CA ILE A 94 8.12 -16.91 -26.03
C ILE A 94 6.66 -16.58 -26.38
N SER A 95 6.47 -15.58 -27.24
CA SER A 95 5.27 -15.32 -28.05
C SER A 95 3.93 -15.50 -27.33
N LEU A 96 3.68 -14.70 -26.28
CA LEU A 96 2.33 -14.51 -25.78
C LEU A 96 2.04 -13.03 -25.74
N ASP A 97 1.00 -12.61 -26.44
CA ASP A 97 0.32 -11.32 -26.30
C ASP A 97 -0.34 -11.16 -24.91
N LEU A 98 0.23 -11.78 -23.87
CA LEU A 98 -0.09 -11.55 -22.47
C LEU A 98 0.98 -10.61 -21.96
N GLU A 99 0.71 -9.30 -22.05
CA GLU A 99 1.47 -8.31 -21.31
C GLU A 99 1.65 -8.80 -19.88
N CYS A 100 2.89 -8.86 -19.43
CA CYS A 100 3.21 -9.37 -18.12
C CYS A 100 2.70 -8.36 -17.09
N VAL A 101 1.57 -8.67 -16.47
CA VAL A 101 0.91 -7.78 -15.50
C VAL A 101 1.86 -7.58 -14.31
N PRO A 102 2.29 -6.35 -14.00
CA PRO A 102 3.11 -6.07 -12.82
C PRO A 102 2.48 -6.61 -11.54
N TRP A 103 3.30 -6.96 -10.57
CA TRP A 103 2.77 -7.53 -9.33
C TRP A 103 1.94 -6.49 -8.58
N PHE A 104 0.84 -6.93 -7.98
CA PHE A 104 0.03 -6.10 -7.09
C PHE A 104 -0.51 -6.96 -5.94
N PRO A 105 -0.71 -6.38 -4.74
CA PRO A 105 -1.29 -7.08 -3.61
C PRO A 105 -2.72 -7.52 -3.96
N ARG A 106 -3.07 -8.77 -3.67
CA ARG A 106 -4.40 -9.36 -3.92
C ARG A 106 -5.26 -9.49 -2.68
N LYS A 107 -4.60 -9.48 -1.52
CA LYS A 107 -5.24 -9.42 -0.21
C LYS A 107 -4.71 -8.17 0.49
N ILE A 108 -5.56 -7.54 1.30
CA ILE A 108 -5.19 -6.38 2.11
C ILE A 108 -4.00 -6.66 3.03
N SER A 109 -3.82 -7.90 3.52
CA SER A 109 -2.66 -8.29 4.33
C SER A 109 -1.34 -8.26 3.57
N GLU A 110 -1.36 -8.36 2.24
CA GLU A 110 -0.15 -8.28 1.41
C GLU A 110 0.41 -6.86 1.30
N LEU A 111 -0.34 -5.84 1.74
CA LEU A 111 0.18 -4.48 1.93
C LEU A 111 1.34 -4.44 2.96
N ASP A 112 1.47 -5.46 3.81
CA ASP A 112 2.65 -5.64 4.67
C ASP A 112 3.96 -5.72 3.86
N LYS A 113 3.91 -6.23 2.61
CA LYS A 113 5.08 -6.28 1.71
C LYS A 113 5.36 -4.91 1.09
N CYS A 114 4.32 -4.19 0.68
CA CYS A 114 4.41 -2.86 0.07
C CYS A 114 4.94 -1.81 1.04
N SER A 115 4.41 -1.79 2.27
CA SER A 115 4.72 -0.76 3.28
C SER A 115 6.15 -0.74 3.78
N GLN A 116 6.93 -1.79 3.51
CA GLN A 116 8.34 -1.88 3.90
C GLN A 116 9.30 -1.30 2.83
N ARG A 117 8.80 -0.98 1.63
CA ARG A 117 9.58 -0.43 0.51
C ARG A 117 9.60 1.10 0.54
N VAL A 118 10.27 1.67 1.53
CA VAL A 118 10.42 3.13 1.66
C VAL A 118 11.57 3.62 0.78
N LEU A 119 11.28 4.59 -0.08
CA LEU A 119 12.22 5.20 -1.02
C LEU A 119 12.98 6.38 -0.42
N MET A 120 12.27 7.27 0.30
CA MET A 120 12.83 8.53 0.80
C MET A 120 12.20 8.91 2.15
N TYR A 121 12.87 9.81 2.86
CA TYR A 121 12.37 10.41 4.11
C TYR A 121 11.99 9.37 5.18
N GLY A 122 12.76 8.28 5.24
CA GLY A 122 12.68 7.29 6.30
C GLY A 122 13.50 7.72 7.52
N SER A 123 14.56 6.97 7.81
CA SER A 123 15.51 7.29 8.89
C SER A 123 16.60 8.28 8.49
N GLU A 124 16.87 8.39 7.19
CA GLU A 124 17.87 9.30 6.63
C GLU A 124 17.17 10.56 6.13
N LEU A 125 17.77 11.71 6.46
CA LEU A 125 17.28 13.03 6.10
C LEU A 125 18.28 13.66 5.13
N ASP A 126 17.77 14.43 4.18
CA ASP A 126 18.61 15.19 3.26
C ASP A 126 19.40 16.28 3.99
N ALA A 127 20.54 16.68 3.42
CA ALA A 127 21.48 17.60 4.07
C ALA A 127 20.91 19.00 4.33
N ASP A 128 19.92 19.42 3.55
CA ASP A 128 19.18 20.67 3.65
C ASP A 128 17.94 20.57 4.57
N HIS A 129 17.59 19.36 5.04
CA HIS A 129 16.49 19.18 5.99
C HIS A 129 16.81 19.89 7.33
N PRO A 130 15.87 20.65 7.93
CA PRO A 130 16.14 21.44 9.15
C PRO A 130 16.63 20.59 10.33
N GLY A 131 16.15 19.35 10.43
CA GLY A 131 16.58 18.36 11.42
C GLY A 131 17.86 17.58 11.09
N PHE A 132 18.58 17.86 9.99
CA PHE A 132 19.75 17.07 9.56
C PHE A 132 20.88 17.06 10.60
N LYS A 133 21.10 18.20 11.28
CA LYS A 133 22.13 18.34 12.32
C LYS A 133 21.60 18.08 13.74
N ASP A 134 20.30 17.86 13.89
CA ASP A 134 19.68 17.57 15.18
C ASP A 134 19.69 16.06 15.45
N ASN A 135 20.60 15.63 16.31
CA ASN A 135 20.72 14.23 16.69
C ASN A 135 19.49 13.70 17.45
N VAL A 136 18.81 14.55 18.22
CA VAL A 136 17.60 14.18 18.97
C VAL A 136 16.47 13.93 17.99
N TYR A 137 16.25 14.85 17.04
CA TYR A 137 15.24 14.69 16.00
C TYR A 137 15.51 13.46 15.11
N ARG A 138 16.78 13.20 14.74
CA ARG A 138 17.15 12.00 13.96
C ARG A 138 16.87 10.70 14.72
N GLN A 139 17.22 10.64 16.00
CA GLN A 139 16.88 9.47 16.84
C GLN A 139 15.36 9.31 16.96
N ARG A 140 14.64 10.42 17.09
CA ARG A 140 13.17 10.43 17.14
C ARG A 140 12.54 9.94 15.83
N ARG A 141 13.09 10.30 14.66
CA ARG A 141 12.68 9.76 13.36
C ARG A 141 12.93 8.26 13.24
N LYS A 142 14.08 7.77 13.71
CA LYS A 142 14.36 6.33 13.74
C LYS A 142 13.33 5.56 14.58
N TYR A 143 12.92 6.10 15.73
CA TYR A 143 11.83 5.52 16.53
C TYR A 143 10.53 5.38 15.72
N PHE A 144 10.11 6.41 14.96
CA PHE A 144 8.91 6.32 14.12
C PHE A 144 9.06 5.31 12.98
N VAL A 145 10.25 5.18 12.40
CA VAL A 145 10.54 4.12 11.40
C VAL A 145 10.36 2.74 12.02
N ASP A 146 10.94 2.50 13.19
CA ASP A 146 10.85 1.22 13.88
C ASP A 146 9.39 0.87 14.23
N VAL A 147 8.61 1.86 14.70
CA VAL A 147 7.17 1.71 14.96
C VAL A 147 6.43 1.27 13.68
N ALA A 148 6.60 1.99 12.57
CA ALA A 148 5.93 1.67 11.32
C ALA A 148 6.36 0.32 10.72
N MET A 149 7.65 -0.02 10.81
CA MET A 149 8.19 -1.29 10.30
C MET A 149 7.74 -2.51 11.12
N SER A 150 7.45 -2.31 12.41
CA SER A 150 6.93 -3.35 13.30
C SER A 150 5.45 -3.68 13.07
N TYR A 151 4.69 -2.77 12.47
CA TYR A 151 3.25 -2.93 12.24
C TYR A 151 2.94 -4.01 11.21
N LYS A 152 1.94 -4.85 11.50
CA LYS A 152 1.38 -5.85 10.58
C LYS A 152 -0.13 -5.71 10.49
N TYR A 153 -0.67 -6.01 9.31
CA TYR A 153 -2.11 -5.95 9.07
C TYR A 153 -2.88 -6.81 10.10
N GLY A 154 -3.93 -6.22 10.68
CA GLY A 154 -4.77 -6.87 11.69
C GLY A 154 -4.37 -6.58 13.13
N GLN A 155 -3.21 -5.97 13.37
CA GLN A 155 -2.84 -5.45 14.68
C GLN A 155 -3.41 -4.03 14.89
N PRO A 156 -3.62 -3.60 16.14
CA PRO A 156 -3.89 -2.19 16.42
C PRO A 156 -2.66 -1.35 16.07
N ILE A 157 -2.87 -0.14 15.57
CA ILE A 157 -1.78 0.79 15.23
C ILE A 157 -1.11 1.24 16.53
N PRO A 158 0.24 1.14 16.64
CA PRO A 158 0.95 1.56 17.84
C PRO A 158 0.69 3.04 18.16
N ARG A 159 0.30 3.30 19.40
CA ARG A 159 0.17 4.65 19.92
C ARG A 159 1.55 5.24 20.21
N VAL A 160 1.70 6.53 19.95
CA VAL A 160 2.94 7.26 20.21
C VAL A 160 2.68 8.35 21.25
N GLU A 161 3.52 8.37 22.28
CA GLU A 161 3.60 9.50 23.20
C GLU A 161 4.42 10.61 22.55
N TYR A 162 3.73 11.65 22.07
CA TYR A 162 4.36 12.84 21.51
C TYR A 162 4.96 13.71 22.61
N THR A 163 6.14 14.29 22.37
CA THR A 163 6.80 15.18 23.32
C THR A 163 6.07 16.52 23.39
N ALA A 164 6.32 17.29 24.46
CA ALA A 164 5.76 18.64 24.59
C ALA A 164 6.16 19.58 23.43
N GLU A 165 7.36 19.39 22.86
CA GLU A 165 7.82 20.15 21.70
C GLU A 165 7.07 19.76 20.43
N GLU A 166 6.86 18.46 20.21
CA GLU A 166 6.08 17.94 19.08
C GLU A 166 4.64 18.46 19.15
N ILE A 167 4.00 18.38 20.32
CA ILE A 167 2.64 18.89 20.55
C ILE A 167 2.58 20.41 20.30
N LYS A 168 3.61 21.16 20.72
CA LYS A 168 3.69 22.61 20.47
C LYS A 168 3.76 22.92 18.97
N THR A 169 4.59 22.19 18.21
CA THR A 169 4.71 22.33 16.75
C THR A 169 3.37 22.05 16.08
N TRP A 170 2.69 20.97 16.46
CA TRP A 170 1.34 20.64 16.00
C TRP A 170 0.36 21.78 16.28
N GLY A 171 0.35 22.29 17.52
CA GLY A 171 -0.57 23.35 17.92
C GLY A 171 -0.39 24.64 17.11
N VAL A 172 0.84 24.99 16.74
CA VAL A 172 1.09 26.12 15.82
C VAL A 172 0.42 25.87 14.47
N VAL A 173 0.65 24.73 13.83
CA VAL A 173 0.07 24.40 12.52
C VAL A 173 -1.46 24.32 12.59
N PHE A 174 -1.98 23.62 13.59
CA PHE A 174 -3.41 23.43 13.84
C PHE A 174 -4.13 24.78 13.96
N ARG A 175 -3.59 25.69 14.78
CA ARG A 175 -4.18 27.01 15.01
C ARG A 175 -4.17 27.87 13.76
N GLU A 176 -3.06 27.94 13.04
CA GLU A 176 -2.97 28.79 11.85
C GLU A 176 -3.87 28.29 10.71
N LEU A 177 -3.91 26.97 10.45
CA LEU A 177 -4.79 26.41 9.44
C LEU A 177 -6.28 26.51 9.83
N SER A 178 -6.62 26.32 11.11
CA SER A 178 -8.00 26.44 11.60
C SER A 178 -8.62 27.81 11.35
N LYS A 179 -7.81 28.89 11.33
CA LYS A 179 -8.29 30.23 10.95
C LYS A 179 -8.70 30.33 9.49
N LEU A 180 -8.07 29.53 8.61
CA LEU A 180 -8.24 29.62 7.16
C LEU A 180 -9.32 28.69 6.63
N TYR A 181 -9.58 27.55 7.28
CA TYR A 181 -10.55 26.57 6.80
C TYR A 181 -11.94 27.14 6.49
N PRO A 182 -12.56 28.00 7.32
CA PRO A 182 -13.92 28.49 7.06
C PRO A 182 -14.08 29.19 5.71
N THR A 183 -13.02 29.79 5.19
CA THR A 183 -13.03 30.55 3.93
C THR A 183 -12.36 29.83 2.77
N HIS A 184 -11.50 28.84 3.02
CA HIS A 184 -10.68 28.20 1.98
C HIS A 184 -10.95 26.70 1.80
N ALA A 185 -11.45 26.01 2.83
CA ALA A 185 -11.69 24.57 2.74
C ALA A 185 -13.01 24.28 2.02
N CYS A 186 -13.07 23.17 1.28
CA CYS A 186 -14.30 22.73 0.66
C CYS A 186 -15.34 22.30 1.71
N ARG A 187 -16.60 22.22 1.29
CA ARG A 187 -17.73 21.90 2.18
C ARG A 187 -17.59 20.53 2.84
N GLU A 188 -17.08 19.54 2.12
CA GLU A 188 -16.87 18.18 2.61
C GLU A 188 -15.87 18.15 3.77
N TYR A 189 -14.79 18.93 3.66
CA TYR A 189 -13.84 19.15 4.75
C TYR A 189 -14.51 19.78 5.97
N LEU A 190 -15.22 20.90 5.78
CA LEU A 190 -15.89 21.64 6.86
C LEU A 190 -16.98 20.82 7.57
N LYS A 191 -17.58 19.86 6.87
CA LYS A 191 -18.55 18.92 7.46
C LYS A 191 -17.87 17.89 8.36
N ASN A 192 -16.70 17.38 7.98
CA ASN A 192 -16.03 16.28 8.67
C ASN A 192 -15.09 16.73 9.78
N PHE A 193 -14.44 17.90 9.65
CA PHE A 193 -13.48 18.40 10.63
C PHE A 193 -14.05 18.52 12.06
N PRO A 194 -15.26 19.06 12.30
CA PRO A 194 -15.84 19.10 13.65
C PRO A 194 -16.05 17.72 14.28
N LEU A 195 -16.25 16.69 13.45
CA LEU A 195 -16.44 15.31 13.91
C LEU A 195 -15.10 14.70 14.35
N LEU A 196 -14.01 15.02 13.64
CA LEU A 196 -12.66 14.64 14.03
C LEU A 196 -12.24 15.32 15.34
N THR A 197 -12.59 16.59 15.55
CA THR A 197 -12.42 17.28 16.84
C THR A 197 -13.17 16.57 17.96
N LYS A 198 -14.41 16.15 17.70
CA LYS A 198 -15.28 15.53 18.70
C LYS A 198 -14.88 14.09 19.06
N TYR A 199 -14.50 13.27 18.07
CA TYR A 199 -14.34 11.83 18.24
C TYR A 199 -12.89 11.33 18.15
N CYS A 200 -12.00 12.09 17.51
CA CYS A 200 -10.61 11.66 17.27
C CYS A 200 -9.58 12.55 18.01
N GLY A 201 -10.04 13.47 18.86
CA GLY A 201 -9.16 14.29 19.68
C GLY A 201 -8.36 15.35 18.90
N TYR A 202 -8.85 15.81 17.75
CA TYR A 202 -8.23 16.92 17.00
C TYR A 202 -8.35 18.22 17.79
N ARG A 203 -7.27 18.61 18.46
CA ARG A 203 -7.18 19.84 19.26
C ARG A 203 -5.80 20.46 19.11
N GLU A 204 -5.69 21.75 19.42
CA GLU A 204 -4.41 22.46 19.41
C GLU A 204 -3.37 21.85 20.37
N ASP A 205 -3.83 21.28 21.49
CA ASP A 205 -3.00 20.72 22.56
C ASP A 205 -2.79 19.20 22.45
N ASN A 206 -3.22 18.56 21.35
CA ASN A 206 -3.18 17.11 21.23
C ASN A 206 -3.04 16.65 19.77
N VAL A 207 -1.98 15.89 19.50
CA VAL A 207 -1.81 15.18 18.22
C VAL A 207 -2.70 13.92 18.22
N PRO A 208 -3.65 13.78 17.29
CA PRO A 208 -4.50 12.59 17.16
C PRO A 208 -3.68 11.31 16.94
N GLN A 209 -4.14 10.21 17.54
CA GLN A 209 -3.52 8.90 17.33
C GLN A 209 -4.11 8.21 16.11
N LEU A 210 -3.26 7.61 15.27
CA LEU A 210 -3.69 6.95 14.04
C LEU A 210 -4.72 5.85 14.26
N GLU A 211 -4.65 5.11 15.38
CA GLU A 211 -5.63 4.07 15.70
C GLU A 211 -7.06 4.62 15.81
N ASP A 212 -7.24 5.72 16.55
CA ASP A 212 -8.55 6.35 16.73
C ASP A 212 -9.09 6.90 15.39
N VAL A 213 -8.19 7.48 14.59
CA VAL A 213 -8.51 7.98 13.24
C VAL A 213 -8.88 6.83 12.30
N SER A 214 -8.17 5.71 12.36
CA SER A 214 -8.44 4.52 11.54
C SER A 214 -9.81 3.94 11.82
N ILE A 215 -10.15 3.80 13.11
CA ILE A 215 -11.47 3.32 13.55
C ILE A 215 -12.57 4.26 13.04
N PHE A 216 -12.40 5.58 13.23
CA PHE A 216 -13.35 6.58 12.76
C PHE A 216 -13.55 6.51 11.24
N LEU A 217 -12.48 6.50 10.44
CA LEU A 217 -12.58 6.42 8.98
C LEU A 217 -13.28 5.13 8.52
N LYS A 218 -13.04 4.02 9.22
CA LYS A 218 -13.62 2.72 8.88
C LYS A 218 -15.14 2.75 9.01
N GLU A 219 -15.65 3.39 10.04
CA GLU A 219 -17.10 3.58 10.24
C GLU A 219 -17.70 4.56 9.22
N ARG A 220 -16.94 5.57 8.80
CA ARG A 220 -17.44 6.67 7.95
C ARG A 220 -17.46 6.35 6.47
N SER A 221 -16.41 5.73 5.97
CA SER A 221 -16.22 5.50 4.53
C SER A 221 -15.58 4.14 4.24
N GLY A 222 -15.30 3.32 5.26
CA GLY A 222 -14.57 2.08 5.11
C GLY A 222 -13.06 2.26 4.89
N PHE A 223 -12.55 3.50 4.92
CA PHE A 223 -11.11 3.74 4.90
C PHE A 223 -10.47 3.39 6.23
N THR A 224 -9.22 2.96 6.18
CA THR A 224 -8.36 2.80 7.35
C THR A 224 -7.03 3.48 7.07
N VAL A 225 -6.29 3.82 8.12
CA VAL A 225 -4.91 4.29 7.97
C VAL A 225 -3.94 3.18 8.33
N ARG A 226 -2.74 3.24 7.77
CA ARG A 226 -1.63 2.34 8.04
C ARG A 226 -0.37 3.17 8.32
N PRO A 227 0.34 2.96 9.44
CA PRO A 227 1.59 3.67 9.67
C PRO A 227 2.61 3.33 8.58
N VAL A 228 3.29 4.35 8.06
CA VAL A 228 4.38 4.21 7.10
C VAL A 228 5.59 5.01 7.56
N ALA A 229 6.77 4.46 7.33
CA ALA A 229 8.02 5.05 7.81
C ALA A 229 8.49 6.26 6.97
N GLY A 230 8.00 6.41 5.75
CA GLY A 230 8.38 7.48 4.81
C GLY A 230 7.67 7.29 3.47
N TYR A 231 8.24 7.85 2.40
CA TYR A 231 7.64 7.78 1.06
C TYR A 231 7.74 6.37 0.46
N LEU A 232 6.61 5.84 0.02
CA LEU A 232 6.54 4.63 -0.79
C LEU A 232 6.69 4.96 -2.27
N SER A 233 6.95 3.93 -3.09
CA SER A 233 6.77 4.07 -4.54
C SER A 233 5.31 4.44 -4.86
N PRO A 234 5.06 5.22 -5.94
CA PRO A 234 3.68 5.52 -6.35
C PRO A 234 2.83 4.26 -6.52
N ARG A 235 3.41 3.19 -7.09
CA ARG A 235 2.77 1.88 -7.23
C ARG A 235 2.29 1.31 -5.90
N ASP A 236 3.17 1.29 -4.89
CA ASP A 236 2.87 0.73 -3.57
C ASP A 236 1.85 1.58 -2.80
N PHE A 237 1.97 2.91 -2.88
CA PHE A 237 1.04 3.82 -2.23
C PHE A 237 -0.36 3.71 -2.83
N LEU A 238 -0.47 3.80 -4.17
CA LEU A 238 -1.74 3.72 -4.88
C LEU A 238 -2.41 2.35 -4.72
N ALA A 239 -1.64 1.26 -4.70
CA ALA A 239 -2.17 -0.07 -4.42
C ALA A 239 -2.88 -0.14 -3.05
N GLY A 240 -2.40 0.61 -2.04
CA GLY A 240 -3.09 0.74 -0.75
C GLY A 240 -4.50 1.33 -0.88
N LEU A 241 -4.67 2.36 -1.72
CA LEU A 241 -5.95 3.04 -1.91
C LEU A 241 -7.02 2.10 -2.49
N ALA A 242 -6.63 1.11 -3.30
CA ALA A 242 -7.55 0.10 -3.84
C ALA A 242 -8.28 -0.67 -2.72
N TYR A 243 -7.59 -0.86 -1.59
CA TYR A 243 -8.10 -1.51 -0.38
C TYR A 243 -8.70 -0.56 0.64
N ARG A 244 -8.88 0.73 0.27
CA ARG A 244 -9.23 1.80 1.20
C ARG A 244 -8.25 1.89 2.38
N VAL A 245 -6.96 1.69 2.12
CA VAL A 245 -5.88 1.83 3.10
C VAL A 245 -5.03 3.03 2.70
N PHE A 246 -5.00 4.03 3.55
CA PHE A 246 -4.14 5.21 3.38
C PHE A 246 -2.87 5.05 4.20
N HIS A 247 -1.71 5.06 3.56
CA HIS A 247 -0.41 5.02 4.24
C HIS A 247 -0.12 6.41 4.83
N CYS A 248 0.09 6.47 6.14
CA CYS A 248 0.13 7.71 6.91
C CYS A 248 1.38 7.74 7.78
N THR A 249 2.17 8.81 7.71
CA THR A 249 3.31 9.00 8.61
C THR A 249 2.86 9.36 10.03
N GLN A 250 3.70 9.05 11.03
CA GLN A 250 3.45 9.41 12.44
C GLN A 250 4.39 10.48 12.98
N TYR A 251 5.51 10.76 12.31
CA TYR A 251 6.44 11.79 12.74
C TYR A 251 5.88 13.19 12.50
N ILE A 252 6.36 14.17 13.25
CA ILE A 252 6.04 15.58 13.06
C ILE A 252 7.24 16.31 12.47
N ARG A 253 6.99 17.35 11.68
CA ARG A 253 8.02 18.26 11.16
C ARG A 253 8.88 18.85 12.28
N HIS A 254 10.08 19.28 11.91
CA HIS A 254 11.02 19.90 12.84
C HIS A 254 10.48 21.24 13.40
N GLY A 255 10.64 21.48 14.70
CA GLY A 255 10.05 22.63 15.39
C GLY A 255 10.65 23.99 15.03
N SER A 256 11.81 24.03 14.37
CA SER A 256 12.44 25.28 13.92
C SER A 256 11.69 26.00 12.81
N ASP A 257 10.93 25.26 12.00
CA ASP A 257 10.12 25.79 10.90
C ASP A 257 8.75 25.10 10.86
N PRO A 258 7.84 25.45 11.79
CA PRO A 258 6.56 24.76 11.91
C PRO A 258 5.63 25.00 10.70
N LEU A 259 5.82 26.08 9.95
CA LEU A 259 4.89 26.46 8.87
C LEU A 259 5.30 25.91 7.50
N TYR A 260 6.45 25.26 7.39
CA TYR A 260 6.95 24.68 6.15
C TYR A 260 7.57 23.30 6.38
N THR A 261 7.33 22.38 5.45
CA THR A 261 8.08 21.13 5.35
C THR A 261 7.93 20.57 3.94
N PRO A 262 9.00 19.97 3.35
CA PRO A 262 8.89 19.23 2.11
C PRO A 262 8.33 17.81 2.33
N GLU A 263 8.26 17.34 3.57
CA GLU A 263 7.84 15.99 3.94
C GLU A 263 6.34 15.93 4.34
N PRO A 264 5.65 14.80 4.13
CA PRO A 264 4.25 14.61 4.49
C PRO A 264 4.22 14.15 5.95
N ASP A 265 4.55 15.06 6.86
CA ASP A 265 4.49 14.78 8.30
C ASP A 265 3.04 14.59 8.76
N THR A 266 2.85 14.15 10.02
CA THR A 266 1.52 13.86 10.57
C THR A 266 0.55 15.05 10.49
N CYS A 267 1.06 16.30 10.47
CA CYS A 267 0.22 17.47 10.22
C CYS A 267 -0.43 17.43 8.84
N HIS A 268 0.35 17.15 7.78
CA HIS A 268 -0.15 17.01 6.41
C HIS A 268 -1.19 15.89 6.31
N GLU A 269 -0.89 14.73 6.90
CA GLU A 269 -1.76 13.57 6.82
C GLU A 269 -3.10 13.80 7.54
N LEU A 270 -3.03 14.23 8.79
CA LEU A 270 -4.19 14.35 9.66
C LEU A 270 -5.04 15.57 9.33
N LEU A 271 -4.43 16.70 8.99
CA LEU A 271 -5.14 17.96 8.72
C LEU A 271 -5.46 18.15 7.24
N GLY A 272 -4.76 17.46 6.33
CA GLY A 272 -5.02 17.51 4.89
C GLY A 272 -5.91 16.38 4.41
N HIS A 273 -5.45 15.13 4.53
CA HIS A 273 -6.09 13.97 3.90
C HIS A 273 -7.32 13.44 4.66
N VAL A 274 -7.18 13.22 5.97
CA VAL A 274 -8.19 12.51 6.78
C VAL A 274 -9.61 13.12 6.68
N PRO A 275 -9.81 14.45 6.71
CA PRO A 275 -11.15 15.03 6.63
C PRO A 275 -11.88 14.70 5.32
N LEU A 276 -11.16 14.58 4.20
CA LEU A 276 -11.74 14.19 2.92
C LEU A 276 -11.96 12.68 2.83
N LEU A 277 -11.05 11.86 3.37
CA LEU A 277 -11.23 10.40 3.42
C LEU A 277 -12.45 9.98 4.24
N ALA A 278 -12.92 10.84 5.15
CA ALA A 278 -14.17 10.62 5.89
C ALA A 278 -15.45 10.90 5.08
N ASP A 279 -15.34 11.50 3.88
CA ASP A 279 -16.45 11.66 2.96
C ASP A 279 -16.59 10.43 2.04
N PRO A 280 -17.77 9.79 1.96
CA PRO A 280 -17.96 8.58 1.15
C PRO A 280 -17.68 8.75 -0.35
N LYS A 281 -17.94 9.94 -0.93
CA LYS A 281 -17.73 10.17 -2.37
C LYS A 281 -16.26 10.35 -2.66
N PHE A 282 -15.55 11.13 -1.84
CA PHE A 282 -14.11 11.29 -1.99
C PHE A 282 -13.38 9.96 -1.72
N ALA A 283 -13.80 9.20 -0.71
CA ALA A 283 -13.28 7.86 -0.46
C ALA A 283 -13.47 6.92 -1.67
N GLN A 284 -14.65 6.93 -2.30
CA GLN A 284 -14.85 6.15 -3.53
C GLN A 284 -13.91 6.61 -4.63
N PHE A 285 -13.82 7.92 -4.88
CA PHE A 285 -12.90 8.49 -5.86
C PHE A 285 -11.44 8.05 -5.63
N SER A 286 -10.94 8.16 -4.39
CA SER A 286 -9.59 7.71 -4.04
C SER A 286 -9.40 6.21 -4.25
N GLN A 287 -10.42 5.40 -3.94
CA GLN A 287 -10.37 3.96 -4.19
C GLN A 287 -10.31 3.63 -5.68
N GLU A 288 -11.04 4.34 -6.55
CA GLU A 288 -11.01 4.13 -8.00
C GLU A 288 -9.61 4.40 -8.57
N ILE A 289 -8.91 5.43 -8.09
CA ILE A 289 -7.50 5.67 -8.48
C ILE A 289 -6.63 4.47 -8.08
N GLY A 290 -6.79 3.95 -6.86
CA GLY A 290 -6.04 2.79 -6.41
C GLY A 290 -6.36 1.53 -7.20
N LEU A 291 -7.63 1.30 -7.55
CA LEU A 291 -8.04 0.17 -8.39
C LEU A 291 -7.43 0.27 -9.79
N ALA A 292 -7.38 1.47 -10.36
CA ALA A 292 -6.76 1.72 -11.66
C ALA A 292 -5.24 1.46 -11.67
N SER A 293 -4.56 1.56 -10.51
CA SER A 293 -3.12 1.31 -10.43
C SER A 293 -2.75 -0.18 -10.33
N LEU A 294 -3.70 -1.07 -10.01
CA LEU A 294 -3.42 -2.49 -9.80
C LEU A 294 -3.06 -3.17 -11.13
N GLY A 295 -1.79 -3.55 -11.28
CA GLY A 295 -1.29 -4.17 -12.51
C GLY A 295 -1.14 -3.20 -13.69
N ALA A 296 -1.24 -1.89 -13.45
CA ALA A 296 -0.95 -0.88 -14.47
C ALA A 296 0.55 -0.83 -14.81
N SER A 297 0.89 -0.41 -16.02
CA SER A 297 2.28 -0.16 -16.44
C SER A 297 2.94 0.93 -15.59
N ASP A 298 4.27 1.00 -15.56
CA ASP A 298 4.98 2.08 -14.82
C ASP A 298 4.64 3.47 -15.39
N GLU A 299 4.46 3.58 -16.71
CA GLU A 299 4.04 4.82 -17.37
C GLU A 299 2.64 5.26 -16.89
N ASP A 300 1.69 4.33 -16.81
CA ASP A 300 0.33 4.65 -16.37
C ASP A 300 0.26 4.93 -14.87
N VAL A 301 1.06 4.23 -14.05
CA VAL A 301 1.22 4.58 -12.63
C VAL A 301 1.76 6.00 -12.47
N GLN A 302 2.72 6.41 -13.31
CA GLN A 302 3.23 7.78 -13.29
C GLN A 302 2.15 8.80 -13.68
N LYS A 303 1.31 8.49 -14.68
CA LYS A 303 0.16 9.34 -15.05
C LYS A 303 -0.88 9.44 -13.93
N LEU A 304 -1.15 8.34 -13.22
CA LEU A 304 -2.05 8.33 -12.06
C LEU A 304 -1.50 9.12 -10.87
N ALA A 305 -0.17 9.23 -10.76
CA ALA A 305 0.50 9.99 -9.71
C ALA A 305 0.60 11.51 -10.01
N THR A 306 0.26 11.93 -11.23
CA THR A 306 0.34 13.33 -11.69
C THR A 306 -1.01 14.02 -11.54
#